data_AF-A0A7J6SH87-F1
#
_entry.id   AF-A0A7J6SH87-F1
#
_cell.length_a   1.000
_cell.length_b   1.000
_cell.length_c   1.000
_cell.angle_alpha   90.00
_cell.angle_beta   90.00
_cell.angle_gamma   90.00
#
_symmetry.space_group_name_H-M   'P 1'
#
loop_
_entity.id
_entity.type
_entity.pdbx_description
1 polymer ?
#
loop_
_entity_poly.entity_id
_entity_poly.type
_entity_poly.pdbx_seq_one_letter_code
_entity_poly.pdbx_strand_id
1 'polypeptide(L)'
;MYLGERHKRVDGEEFYAALDEFVDAVKSRWPGVLIQFEDFTNDHAFPLLKRYQENILCFNDDIQGTGSVALAGLVSAMKVKKEKLEDQRIVFLGAGAAAVGIADCIVAAMIHDGLTPEDARKRFWFVDSKGLVTWKRGGKIQDHKVPYCRDDEEPMTGLLEVVKSIKPTVLLGLSGQSGSFTEEIVKAMCANCPEPVIFALSNPTPKAEATPEQLYTWTEGKAWVCTGSP
;
A
#
# COMPACT_ATOMS: atom_id res chain seq x y z
N MET A 1 22.46 22.41 -7.55
CA MET A 1 23.52 22.41 -6.52
C MET A 1 23.03 21.53 -5.38
N TYR A 2 23.84 20.59 -4.88
CA TYR A 2 23.47 19.71 -3.76
C TYR A 2 23.86 20.36 -2.43
N LEU A 3 22.94 20.39 -1.46
CA LEU A 3 23.07 21.12 -0.19
C LEU A 3 23.50 20.25 1.00
N GLY A 4 23.45 18.93 0.87
CA GLY A 4 23.72 18.00 1.97
C GLY A 4 25.19 17.63 2.13
N GLU A 5 25.43 16.80 3.13
CA GLU A 5 26.75 16.21 3.40
C GLU A 5 27.21 15.33 2.23
N ARG A 6 28.50 15.46 1.90
CA ARG A 6 29.11 14.80 0.72
C ARG A 6 29.72 13.45 1.07
N HIS A 7 28.91 12.58 1.67
CA HIS A 7 29.24 11.18 1.91
C HIS A 7 28.03 10.29 1.61
N LYS A 8 28.25 8.97 1.59
CA LYS A 8 27.15 7.99 1.48
C LYS A 8 26.30 8.03 2.75
N ARG A 9 25.01 7.70 2.63
CA ARG A 9 24.11 7.59 3.79
C ARG A 9 24.71 6.65 4.84
N VAL A 10 24.69 7.10 6.10
CA VAL A 10 24.93 6.23 7.26
C VAL A 10 23.75 5.27 7.41
N ASP A 11 24.02 4.09 7.96
CA ASP A 11 23.05 3.00 8.10
C ASP A 11 23.39 2.20 9.38
N GLY A 12 22.53 1.25 9.75
CA GLY A 12 22.71 0.40 10.92
C GLY A 12 22.69 1.20 12.22
N GLU A 13 23.55 0.81 13.17
CA GLU A 13 23.55 1.39 14.52
C GLU A 13 23.80 2.90 14.54
N GLU A 14 24.67 3.41 13.67
CA GLU A 14 24.97 4.85 13.61
C GLU A 14 23.73 5.67 13.21
N PHE A 15 22.96 5.17 12.24
CA PHE A 15 21.71 5.79 11.82
C PHE A 15 20.66 5.81 12.95
N TYR A 16 20.46 4.67 13.62
CA TYR A 16 19.47 4.60 14.70
C TYR A 16 19.90 5.39 15.94
N ALA A 17 21.19 5.45 16.26
CA ALA A 17 21.71 6.25 17.36
C ALA A 17 21.46 7.75 17.15
N ALA A 18 21.68 8.26 15.93
CA ALA A 18 21.38 9.63 15.59
C ALA A 18 19.88 9.96 15.72
N LEU A 19 19.00 9.02 15.35
CA LEU A 19 17.55 9.18 15.50
C LEU A 19 17.09 9.10 16.95
N ASP A 20 17.69 8.22 17.76
CA ASP A 20 17.42 8.16 19.20
C ASP A 20 17.79 9.49 19.88
N GLU A 21 18.97 10.04 19.57
CA GLU A 21 19.40 11.33 20.09
C GLU A 21 18.44 12.45 19.70
N PHE A 22 18.00 12.49 18.43
CA PHE A 22 17.00 13.45 17.97
C PHE A 22 15.68 13.33 18.74
N VAL A 23 15.14 12.11 18.86
CA VAL A 23 13.87 11.84 19.56
C VAL A 23 13.97 12.25 21.03
N ASP A 24 15.05 11.90 21.71
CA ASP A 24 15.27 12.25 23.12
C ASP A 24 15.41 13.75 23.33
N ALA A 25 16.15 14.45 22.45
CA ALA A 25 16.29 15.89 22.51
C ALA A 25 14.95 16.62 22.33
N VAL A 26 14.18 16.21 21.33
CA VAL A 26 12.87 16.80 21.00
C VAL A 26 11.86 16.54 22.12
N LYS A 27 11.78 15.31 22.64
CA LYS A 27 10.88 14.95 23.74
C LYS A 27 11.23 15.66 25.05
N SER A 28 12.53 15.82 25.33
CA SER A 28 13.03 16.53 26.52
C SER A 28 12.68 18.01 26.46
N ARG A 29 12.86 18.64 25.29
CA ARG A 29 12.55 20.06 25.09
C ARG A 29 11.05 20.34 25.07
N TRP A 30 10.26 19.47 24.45
CA TRP A 30 8.82 19.61 24.28
C TRP A 30 8.08 18.32 24.71
N PRO A 31 7.77 18.16 26.01
CA PRO A 31 6.99 17.02 26.48
C PRO A 31 5.62 16.95 25.79
N GLY A 32 5.26 15.76 25.29
CA GLY A 32 3.99 15.53 24.59
C GLY A 32 3.96 15.95 23.12
N VAL A 33 5.11 16.31 22.53
CA VAL A 33 5.24 16.60 21.10
C VAL A 33 4.86 15.38 20.24
N LEU A 34 4.13 15.65 19.15
CA LEU A 34 3.83 14.68 18.11
C LEU A 34 4.99 14.63 17.11
N ILE A 35 5.52 13.43 16.84
CA ILE A 35 6.54 13.20 15.82
C ILE A 35 5.92 12.45 14.63
N GLN A 36 5.94 13.08 13.46
CA GLN A 36 5.56 12.44 12.20
C GLN A 36 6.84 12.01 11.46
N PHE A 37 6.95 10.72 11.15
CA PHE A 37 7.97 10.19 10.26
C PHE A 37 7.46 10.20 8.81
N GLU A 38 8.30 10.69 7.90
CA GLU A 38 7.96 10.93 6.50
C GLU A 38 9.11 10.51 5.59
N ASP A 39 8.81 9.94 4.41
CA ASP A 39 9.75 9.71 3.31
C ASP A 39 10.99 8.87 3.68
N PHE A 40 10.86 8.01 4.69
CA PHE A 40 11.87 7.00 5.02
C PHE A 40 11.74 5.82 4.06
N THR A 41 12.89 5.28 3.63
CA THR A 41 12.91 4.08 2.78
C THR A 41 12.27 2.89 3.51
N ASN A 42 11.70 1.93 2.77
CA ASN A 42 10.93 0.81 3.35
C ASN A 42 11.70 -0.01 4.41
N ASP A 43 13.03 -0.10 4.27
CA ASP A 43 13.95 -0.75 5.21
C ASP A 43 14.12 0.00 6.53
N HIS A 44 13.76 1.28 6.59
CA HIS A 44 13.74 2.09 7.81
C HIS A 44 12.34 2.42 8.31
N ALA A 45 11.36 2.67 7.43
CA ALA A 45 10.03 3.12 7.81
C ALA A 45 9.35 2.18 8.82
N PHE A 46 9.33 0.86 8.55
CA PHE A 46 8.75 -0.12 9.47
C PHE A 46 9.56 -0.30 10.76
N PRO A 47 10.90 -0.50 10.73
CA PRO A 47 11.66 -0.58 11.97
C PRO A 47 11.55 0.66 12.85
N LEU A 48 11.55 1.87 12.26
CA LEU A 48 11.41 3.12 13.00
C LEU A 48 10.05 3.21 13.69
N LEU A 49 8.97 2.94 12.95
CA LEU A 49 7.63 2.94 13.53
C LEU A 49 7.55 1.92 14.68
N LYS A 50 8.05 0.70 14.48
CA LYS A 50 8.08 -0.35 15.52
C LYS A 50 8.91 0.06 16.74
N ARG A 51 10.03 0.76 16.54
CA ARG A 51 10.93 1.21 17.60
C ARG A 51 10.27 2.25 18.51
N TYR A 52 9.51 3.18 17.94
CA TYR A 52 9.08 4.38 18.63
C TYR A 52 7.60 4.39 19.02
N GLN A 53 6.69 3.75 18.26
CA GLN A 53 5.24 3.92 18.43
C GLN A 53 4.68 3.56 19.81
N GLU A 54 5.32 2.64 20.54
CA GLU A 54 4.89 2.24 21.88
C GLU A 54 5.41 3.17 23.00
N ASN A 55 6.41 4.00 22.69
CA ASN A 55 7.20 4.75 23.67
C ASN A 55 7.03 6.27 23.56
N ILE A 56 6.62 6.77 22.40
CA ILE A 56 6.41 8.20 22.14
C ILE A 56 5.13 8.43 21.35
N LEU A 57 4.63 9.67 21.37
CA LEU A 57 3.53 10.09 20.51
C LEU A 57 4.06 10.30 19.08
N CYS A 58 4.03 9.24 18.28
CA CYS A 58 4.45 9.32 16.88
C CYS A 58 3.60 8.48 15.95
N PHE A 59 3.71 8.76 14.65
CA PHE A 59 3.16 7.96 13.57
C PHE A 59 4.02 8.12 12.32
N ASN A 60 3.82 7.27 11.32
CA ASN A 60 4.41 7.41 10.00
C ASN A 60 3.31 7.68 8.96
N ASP A 61 3.42 8.78 8.20
CA ASP A 61 2.36 9.19 7.27
C ASP A 61 2.26 8.29 6.04
N ASP A 62 3.40 7.83 5.52
CA ASP A 62 3.45 6.88 4.40
C ASP A 62 2.72 5.57 4.70
N ILE A 63 2.81 5.08 5.94
CA ILE A 63 2.18 3.82 6.39
C ILE A 63 0.74 4.09 6.86
N GLN A 64 0.57 4.97 7.85
CA GLN A 64 -0.69 5.13 8.58
C GLN A 64 -1.57 6.23 8.00
N GLY A 65 -0.98 7.33 7.55
CA GLY A 65 -1.70 8.43 6.90
C GLY A 65 -2.31 7.99 5.57
N THR A 66 -1.48 7.40 4.70
CA THR A 66 -1.91 6.82 3.42
C THR A 66 -2.91 5.68 3.65
N GLY A 67 -2.69 4.85 4.67
CA GLY A 67 -3.63 3.79 5.03
C GLY A 67 -5.02 4.30 5.40
N SER A 68 -5.09 5.38 6.18
CA SER A 68 -6.33 6.02 6.59
C SER A 68 -7.13 6.57 5.41
N VAL A 69 -6.49 7.33 4.50
CA VAL A 69 -7.19 7.93 3.36
C VAL A 69 -7.65 6.88 2.33
N ALA A 70 -6.83 5.85 2.08
CA ALA A 70 -7.22 4.76 1.18
C ALA A 70 -8.39 3.96 1.74
N LEU A 71 -8.39 3.67 3.05
CA LEU A 71 -9.53 3.02 3.71
C LEU A 71 -10.79 3.89 3.62
N ALA A 72 -10.68 5.21 3.84
CA ALA A 72 -11.81 6.12 3.73
C ALA A 72 -12.43 6.12 2.31
N GLY A 73 -11.58 6.12 1.28
CA GLY A 73 -12.01 5.97 -0.11
C GLY A 73 -12.72 4.64 -0.35
N LEU A 74 -12.13 3.54 0.13
CA LEU A 74 -12.69 2.20 -0.06
C LEU A 74 -14.03 2.02 0.67
N VAL A 75 -14.14 2.44 1.93
CA VAL A 75 -15.40 2.43 2.69
C VAL A 75 -16.47 3.27 2.00
N SER A 76 -16.10 4.41 1.41
CA SER A 76 -17.02 5.24 0.64
C SER A 76 -17.53 4.52 -0.60
N ALA A 77 -16.64 3.85 -1.35
CA ALA A 77 -17.02 3.04 -2.50
C ALA A 77 -17.94 1.87 -2.10
N MET A 78 -17.62 1.16 -1.01
CA MET A 78 -18.44 0.05 -0.48
C MET A 78 -19.85 0.51 -0.11
N LYS A 79 -20.00 1.69 0.52
CA LYS A 79 -21.30 2.26 0.86
C LYS A 79 -22.18 2.53 -0.37
N VAL A 80 -21.59 3.07 -1.44
CA VAL A 80 -22.34 3.36 -2.67
C VAL A 80 -22.68 2.07 -3.41
N LYS A 81 -21.74 1.13 -3.49
CA LYS A 81 -21.94 -0.20 -4.08
C LYS A 81 -22.87 -1.11 -3.27
N LYS A 82 -23.11 -0.78 -2.00
CA LYS A 82 -23.84 -1.62 -1.02
C LYS A 82 -23.22 -3.01 -0.87
N GLU A 83 -21.89 -3.04 -0.93
CA GLU A 83 -21.09 -4.25 -0.75
C GLU A 83 -20.31 -4.15 0.56
N LYS A 84 -19.80 -5.29 1.06
CA LYS A 84 -18.96 -5.33 2.25
C LYS A 84 -17.50 -5.53 1.88
N LEU A 85 -16.61 -5.07 2.76
CA LEU A 85 -15.17 -5.30 2.64
C LEU A 85 -14.83 -6.80 2.59
N GLU A 86 -15.51 -7.62 3.40
CA GLU A 86 -15.28 -9.06 3.49
C GLU A 86 -15.47 -9.83 2.16
N ASP A 87 -16.26 -9.28 1.24
CA ASP A 87 -16.55 -9.89 -0.06
C ASP A 87 -15.54 -9.50 -1.15
N GLN A 88 -14.65 -8.55 -0.85
CA GLN A 88 -13.74 -7.96 -1.83
C GLN A 88 -12.51 -8.83 -2.07
N ARG A 89 -12.03 -8.79 -3.32
CA ARG A 89 -10.71 -9.33 -3.70
C ARG A 89 -9.82 -8.15 -4.07
N ILE A 90 -8.83 -7.88 -3.24
CA ILE A 90 -8.05 -6.65 -3.25
C ILE A 90 -6.64 -6.95 -3.78
N VAL A 91 -6.33 -6.42 -4.95
CA VAL A 91 -4.99 -6.55 -5.57
C VAL A 91 -4.22 -5.24 -5.42
N PHE A 92 -2.99 -5.36 -4.97
CA PHE A 92 -2.02 -4.27 -4.87
C PHE A 92 -0.92 -4.44 -5.92
N LEU A 93 -0.69 -3.40 -6.72
CA LEU A 93 0.54 -3.24 -7.50
C LEU A 93 1.52 -2.39 -6.71
N GLY A 94 2.56 -3.02 -6.19
CA GLY A 94 3.45 -2.47 -5.18
C GLY A 94 3.27 -3.18 -3.84
N ALA A 95 4.37 -3.43 -3.15
CA ALA A 95 4.40 -4.13 -1.86
C ALA A 95 5.37 -3.47 -0.89
N GLY A 96 5.45 -2.14 -0.93
CA GLY A 96 6.26 -1.32 -0.03
C GLY A 96 5.50 -0.87 1.22
N ALA A 97 6.03 0.12 1.92
CA ALA A 97 5.48 0.64 3.17
C ALA A 97 4.02 1.10 3.06
N ALA A 98 3.73 1.95 2.09
CA ALA A 98 2.38 2.44 1.84
C ALA A 98 1.37 1.31 1.53
N ALA A 99 1.76 0.34 0.69
CA ALA A 99 0.88 -0.76 0.31
C ALA A 99 0.52 -1.66 1.49
N VAL A 100 1.50 -2.00 2.32
CA VAL A 100 1.27 -2.81 3.52
C VAL A 100 0.52 -1.99 4.58
N GLY A 101 0.83 -0.71 4.76
CA GLY A 101 0.10 0.18 5.68
C GLY A 101 -1.38 0.30 5.32
N ILE A 102 -1.70 0.49 4.04
CA ILE A 102 -3.09 0.48 3.56
C ILE A 102 -3.76 -0.88 3.83
N ALA A 103 -3.10 -1.99 3.51
CA ALA A 103 -3.67 -3.30 3.77
C ALA A 103 -3.91 -3.55 5.26
N ASP A 104 -3.00 -3.13 6.15
CA ASP A 104 -3.15 -3.25 7.59
C ASP A 104 -4.35 -2.43 8.10
N CYS A 105 -4.56 -1.21 7.59
CA CYS A 105 -5.75 -0.42 7.90
C CYS A 105 -7.05 -1.11 7.43
N ILE A 106 -7.07 -1.68 6.22
CA ILE A 106 -8.25 -2.39 5.72
C ILE A 106 -8.49 -3.69 6.51
N VAL A 107 -7.44 -4.43 6.86
CA VAL A 107 -7.54 -5.62 7.71
C VAL A 107 -8.10 -5.25 9.08
N ALA A 108 -7.64 -4.16 9.70
CA ALA A 108 -8.18 -3.68 10.96
C ALA A 108 -9.69 -3.34 10.86
N ALA A 109 -10.13 -2.73 9.76
CA ALA A 109 -11.54 -2.49 9.50
C ALA A 109 -12.34 -3.79 9.31
N MET A 110 -11.81 -4.77 8.56
CA MET A 110 -12.45 -6.09 8.40
C MET A 110 -12.56 -6.84 9.74
N ILE A 111 -11.54 -6.75 10.61
CA ILE A 111 -11.56 -7.35 11.95
C ILE A 111 -12.60 -6.67 12.83
N HIS A 112 -12.67 -5.33 12.79
CA HIS A 112 -13.71 -4.58 13.48
C HIS A 112 -15.11 -5.03 13.07
N ASP A 113 -15.30 -5.39 11.80
CA ASP A 113 -16.57 -5.89 11.25
C ASP A 113 -16.80 -7.39 11.48
N GLY A 114 -15.88 -8.08 12.17
CA GLY A 114 -16.05 -9.43 12.68
C GLY A 114 -15.20 -10.53 12.03
N LEU A 115 -14.30 -10.20 11.10
CA LEU A 115 -13.38 -11.19 10.51
C LEU A 115 -12.24 -11.53 11.47
N THR A 116 -11.70 -12.74 11.30
CA THR A 116 -10.40 -13.10 11.87
C THR A 116 -9.28 -12.36 11.11
N PRO A 117 -8.12 -12.07 11.74
CA PRO A 117 -6.97 -11.51 11.03
C PRO A 117 -6.54 -12.35 9.82
N GLU A 118 -6.61 -13.68 9.94
CA GLU A 118 -6.25 -14.63 8.88
C GLU A 118 -7.20 -14.53 7.69
N ASP A 119 -8.51 -14.52 7.93
CA ASP A 119 -9.51 -14.44 6.85
C ASP A 119 -9.55 -13.06 6.20
N ALA A 120 -9.28 -12.00 6.97
CA ALA A 120 -9.10 -10.66 6.42
C ALA A 120 -7.90 -10.64 5.46
N ARG A 121 -6.72 -11.11 5.88
CA ARG A 121 -5.51 -11.15 5.03
C ARG A 121 -5.66 -12.01 3.78
N LYS A 122 -6.51 -13.04 3.80
CA LYS A 122 -6.83 -13.84 2.61
C LYS A 122 -7.53 -13.04 1.49
N ARG A 123 -8.03 -11.83 1.77
CA ARG A 123 -8.65 -10.94 0.76
C ARG A 123 -7.63 -10.14 -0.06
N PHE A 124 -6.33 -10.32 0.21
CA PHE A 124 -5.27 -9.49 -0.36
C PHE A 124 -4.31 -10.30 -1.23
N TRP A 125 -3.90 -9.69 -2.35
CA TRP A 125 -2.86 -10.19 -3.25
C TRP A 125 -1.93 -9.04 -3.63
N PHE A 126 -0.64 -9.21 -3.36
CA PHE A 126 0.38 -8.20 -3.66
C PHE A 126 1.20 -8.61 -4.88
N VAL A 127 1.47 -7.67 -5.76
CA VAL A 127 2.33 -7.84 -6.93
C VAL A 127 3.50 -6.86 -6.80
N ASP A 128 4.72 -7.38 -6.73
CA ASP A 128 5.94 -6.57 -6.71
C ASP A 128 6.76 -6.75 -7.99
N SER A 129 8.00 -6.25 -8.01
CA SER A 129 8.89 -6.35 -9.18
C SER A 129 9.25 -7.79 -9.56
N LYS A 130 8.94 -8.80 -8.72
CA LYS A 130 9.14 -10.22 -8.98
C LYS A 130 7.83 -10.95 -9.28
N GLY A 131 6.72 -10.23 -9.46
CA GLY A 131 5.39 -10.80 -9.68
C GLY A 131 4.59 -10.95 -8.37
N LEU A 132 3.62 -11.87 -8.37
CA LEU A 132 2.77 -12.13 -7.20
C LEU A 132 3.62 -12.52 -5.97
N VAL A 133 3.29 -12.00 -4.80
CA VAL A 133 3.90 -12.37 -3.51
C VAL A 133 3.29 -13.68 -3.02
N THR A 134 3.97 -14.79 -3.31
CA THR A 134 3.63 -16.15 -2.89
C THR A 134 4.88 -16.90 -2.43
N TRP A 135 4.74 -17.83 -1.48
CA TRP A 135 5.83 -18.70 -1.03
C TRP A 135 6.37 -19.58 -2.17
N LYS A 136 5.52 -19.92 -3.14
CA LYS A 136 5.88 -20.76 -4.28
C LYS A 136 6.84 -20.08 -5.27
N ARG A 137 6.98 -18.74 -5.24
CA ARG A 137 7.87 -18.01 -6.17
C ARG A 137 9.36 -18.14 -5.83
N GLY A 138 9.68 -18.70 -4.66
CA GLY A 138 11.04 -18.85 -4.17
C GLY A 138 11.74 -17.53 -3.80
N GLY A 139 12.96 -17.65 -3.26
CA GLY A 139 13.75 -16.52 -2.79
C GLY A 139 13.30 -15.93 -1.45
N LYS A 140 14.03 -14.94 -0.96
CA LYS A 140 13.71 -14.27 0.32
C LYS A 140 12.54 -13.29 0.14
N ILE A 141 11.50 -13.48 0.94
CA ILE A 141 10.40 -12.52 1.12
C ILE A 141 10.81 -11.53 2.22
N GLN A 142 10.60 -10.23 1.99
CA GLN A 142 10.85 -9.22 3.02
C GLN A 142 9.83 -9.35 4.15
N ASP A 143 10.25 -9.15 5.40
CA ASP A 143 9.43 -9.39 6.59
C ASP A 143 8.08 -8.66 6.56
N HIS A 144 8.01 -7.43 6.06
CA HIS A 144 6.76 -6.67 5.95
C HIS A 144 5.74 -7.28 4.96
N LYS A 145 6.18 -8.12 4.02
CA LYS A 145 5.30 -8.79 3.05
C LYS A 145 4.80 -10.15 3.53
N VAL A 146 5.46 -10.74 4.54
CA VAL A 146 5.16 -12.08 5.05
C VAL A 146 3.69 -12.25 5.43
N PRO A 147 3.03 -11.29 6.12
CA PRO A 147 1.61 -11.44 6.49
C PRO A 147 0.65 -11.58 5.29
N TYR A 148 1.07 -11.11 4.11
CA TYR A 148 0.27 -11.09 2.88
C TYR A 148 0.79 -12.08 1.81
N CYS A 149 1.78 -12.89 2.18
CA CYS A 149 2.38 -13.85 1.26
C CYS A 149 1.44 -15.06 1.08
N ARG A 150 1.02 -15.30 -0.17
CA ARG A 150 0.11 -16.42 -0.50
C ARG A 150 0.82 -17.76 -0.40
N ASP A 151 0.11 -18.77 0.10
CA ASP A 151 0.53 -20.18 0.08
C ASP A 151 -0.32 -21.02 -0.89
N ASP A 152 -1.49 -20.53 -1.26
CA ASP A 152 -2.46 -21.15 -2.15
C ASP A 152 -2.29 -20.78 -3.63
N GLU A 153 -1.62 -19.67 -3.93
CA GLU A 153 -1.46 -19.17 -5.32
C GLU A 153 -0.15 -19.63 -5.99
N GLU A 154 -0.25 -20.00 -7.27
CA GLU A 154 0.92 -20.25 -8.12
C GLU A 154 1.64 -18.93 -8.48
N PRO A 155 2.96 -18.98 -8.77
CA PRO A 155 3.69 -17.80 -9.19
C PRO A 155 3.12 -17.21 -10.49
N MET A 156 2.77 -15.93 -10.45
CA MET A 156 2.32 -15.15 -11.61
C MET A 156 3.28 -13.98 -11.82
N THR A 157 3.63 -13.72 -13.07
CA THR A 157 4.74 -12.82 -13.43
C THR A 157 4.34 -11.35 -13.50
N GLY A 158 3.09 -11.05 -13.86
CA GLY A 158 2.63 -9.69 -14.12
C GLY A 158 1.21 -9.41 -13.64
N LEU A 159 0.89 -8.12 -13.50
CA LEU A 159 -0.40 -7.68 -12.99
C LEU A 159 -1.59 -8.18 -13.83
N LEU A 160 -1.44 -8.21 -15.16
CA LEU A 160 -2.49 -8.69 -16.06
C LEU A 160 -2.88 -10.16 -15.80
N GLU A 161 -1.87 -11.01 -15.58
CA GLU A 161 -2.06 -12.42 -15.25
C GLU A 161 -2.79 -12.58 -13.92
N VAL A 162 -2.35 -11.83 -12.90
CA VAL A 162 -2.99 -11.77 -11.58
C VAL A 162 -4.44 -11.29 -11.70
N VAL A 163 -4.73 -10.23 -12.46
CA VAL A 163 -6.08 -9.72 -12.65
C VAL A 163 -6.99 -10.75 -13.34
N LYS A 164 -6.49 -11.45 -14.37
CA LYS A 164 -7.25 -12.50 -15.05
C LYS A 164 -7.54 -13.71 -14.15
N SER A 165 -6.59 -14.09 -13.29
CA SER A 165 -6.72 -15.23 -12.37
C SER A 165 -7.58 -14.90 -11.14
N ILE A 166 -7.21 -13.87 -10.39
CA ILE A 166 -7.82 -13.49 -9.11
C ILE A 166 -9.16 -12.81 -9.30
N LYS A 167 -9.37 -12.17 -10.46
CA LYS A 167 -10.60 -11.43 -10.80
C LYS A 167 -10.92 -10.39 -9.72
N PRO A 168 -9.99 -9.46 -9.43
CA PRO A 168 -10.16 -8.53 -8.31
C PRO A 168 -11.37 -7.62 -8.50
N THR A 169 -11.94 -7.19 -7.37
CA THR A 169 -12.98 -6.14 -7.32
C THR A 169 -12.38 -4.79 -6.98
N VAL A 170 -11.19 -4.78 -6.36
CA VAL A 170 -10.44 -3.59 -5.97
C VAL A 170 -9.01 -3.73 -6.46
N LEU A 171 -8.48 -2.69 -7.12
CA LEU A 171 -7.11 -2.60 -7.60
C LEU A 171 -6.47 -1.32 -7.08
N LEU A 172 -5.36 -1.43 -6.34
CA LEU A 172 -4.60 -0.30 -5.81
C LEU A 172 -3.19 -0.26 -6.39
N GLY A 173 -2.77 0.91 -6.84
CA GLY A 173 -1.47 1.17 -7.44
C GLY A 173 -0.60 2.03 -6.54
N LEU A 174 0.54 1.49 -6.11
CA LEU A 174 1.50 2.08 -5.17
C LEU A 174 2.94 1.69 -5.55
N SER A 175 3.20 1.57 -6.85
CA SER A 175 4.47 1.06 -7.37
C SER A 175 5.45 2.16 -7.79
N GLY A 176 4.97 3.39 -7.94
CA GLY A 176 5.70 4.49 -8.56
C GLY A 176 5.99 4.27 -10.04
N GLN A 177 5.32 3.30 -10.70
CA GLN A 177 5.50 2.99 -12.11
C GLN A 177 4.36 3.58 -12.94
N SER A 178 4.71 4.62 -13.70
CA SER A 178 3.82 5.30 -14.63
C SER A 178 3.22 4.34 -15.65
N GLY A 179 1.92 4.46 -15.92
CA GLY A 179 1.24 3.72 -16.99
C GLY A 179 1.14 2.21 -16.75
N SER A 180 1.35 1.76 -15.51
CA SER A 180 1.29 0.34 -15.16
C SER A 180 -0.13 -0.22 -15.06
N PHE A 181 -1.15 0.64 -14.97
CA PHE A 181 -2.54 0.25 -15.22
C PHE A 181 -2.84 0.48 -16.69
N THR A 182 -2.64 -0.55 -17.50
CA THR A 182 -2.93 -0.50 -18.94
C THR A 182 -4.41 -0.69 -19.22
N GLU A 183 -4.87 -0.23 -20.39
CA GLU A 183 -6.24 -0.47 -20.86
C GLU A 183 -6.63 -1.95 -20.83
N GLU A 184 -5.71 -2.86 -21.20
CA GLU A 184 -5.96 -4.29 -21.16
C GLU A 184 -6.22 -4.79 -19.74
N ILE A 185 -5.43 -4.34 -18.76
CA ILE A 185 -5.59 -4.70 -17.35
C ILE A 185 -6.94 -4.21 -16.84
N VAL A 186 -7.28 -2.95 -17.11
CA VAL A 186 -8.53 -2.34 -16.64
C VAL A 186 -9.76 -3.00 -17.29
N LYS A 187 -9.70 -3.31 -18.60
CA LYS A 187 -10.76 -4.06 -19.28
C LYS A 187 -10.89 -5.49 -18.77
N ALA A 188 -9.78 -6.17 -18.48
CA ALA A 188 -9.80 -7.50 -17.87
C ALA A 188 -10.43 -7.50 -16.48
N MET A 189 -10.21 -6.43 -15.70
CA MET A 189 -10.89 -6.23 -14.42
C MET A 189 -12.40 -6.02 -14.62
N CYS A 190 -12.80 -5.14 -15.55
CA CYS A 190 -14.20 -4.87 -15.87
C CYS A 190 -14.98 -6.09 -16.36
N ALA A 191 -14.32 -7.02 -17.06
CA ALA A 191 -14.93 -8.27 -17.52
C ALA A 191 -15.43 -9.16 -16.36
N ASN A 192 -14.89 -8.99 -15.15
CA ASN A 192 -15.26 -9.78 -13.98
C ASN A 192 -15.98 -8.96 -12.89
N CYS A 193 -15.78 -7.64 -12.87
CA CYS A 193 -16.39 -6.72 -11.92
C CYS A 193 -16.90 -5.49 -12.70
N PRO A 194 -18.23 -5.38 -12.96
CA PRO A 194 -18.78 -4.28 -13.79
C PRO A 194 -18.54 -2.88 -13.23
N GLU A 195 -18.46 -2.74 -11.91
CA GLU A 195 -18.19 -1.48 -11.20
C GLU A 195 -16.96 -1.64 -10.28
N PRO A 196 -15.75 -1.72 -10.85
CA PRO A 196 -14.54 -1.97 -10.07
C PRO A 196 -14.11 -0.73 -9.30
N VAL A 197 -13.41 -0.94 -8.19
CA VAL A 197 -12.73 0.15 -7.47
C VAL A 197 -11.26 0.19 -7.91
N ILE A 198 -10.80 1.32 -8.46
CA ILE A 198 -9.45 1.45 -9.02
C ILE A 198 -8.77 2.67 -8.44
N PHE A 199 -7.75 2.47 -7.62
CA PHE A 199 -6.99 3.54 -6.97
C PHE A 199 -5.58 3.65 -7.57
N ALA A 200 -5.28 4.76 -8.24
CA ALA A 200 -3.95 5.06 -8.79
C ALA A 200 -3.23 6.07 -7.89
N LEU A 201 -2.56 5.58 -6.84
CA LEU A 201 -2.13 6.38 -5.70
C LEU A 201 -0.66 6.82 -5.78
N SER A 202 0.09 6.38 -6.79
CA SER A 202 1.50 6.78 -6.91
C SER A 202 1.65 8.27 -7.21
N ASN A 203 2.53 8.90 -6.43
CA ASN A 203 2.89 10.31 -6.55
C ASN A 203 4.33 10.49 -7.07
N PRO A 204 4.65 11.63 -7.71
CA PRO A 204 3.75 12.67 -8.23
C PRO A 204 2.98 12.23 -9.49
N THR A 205 2.13 13.09 -10.09
CA THR A 205 1.30 12.78 -11.29
C THR A 205 2.02 11.99 -12.40
N PRO A 206 3.28 12.30 -12.78
CA PRO A 206 4.00 11.50 -13.79
C PRO A 206 4.27 10.04 -13.41
N LYS A 207 4.10 9.68 -12.14
CA LYS A 207 4.28 8.33 -11.59
C LYS A 207 2.97 7.59 -11.36
N ALA A 208 1.83 8.23 -11.57
CA ALA A 208 0.52 7.61 -11.43
C ALA A 208 0.36 6.42 -12.38
N GLU A 209 -0.30 5.37 -11.91
CA GLU A 209 -0.47 4.13 -12.66
C GLU A 209 -1.32 4.31 -13.93
N ALA A 210 -2.31 5.21 -13.89
CA ALA A 210 -3.12 5.69 -15.00
C ALA A 210 -3.76 7.03 -14.62
N THR A 211 -4.19 7.82 -15.62
CA THR A 211 -4.93 9.06 -15.35
C THR A 211 -6.42 8.77 -15.08
N PRO A 212 -7.13 9.66 -14.35
CA PRO A 212 -8.59 9.55 -14.21
C PRO A 212 -9.32 9.46 -15.55
N GLU A 213 -8.92 10.26 -16.54
CA GLU A 213 -9.52 10.25 -17.89
C GLU A 213 -9.41 8.88 -18.56
N GLN A 214 -8.23 8.26 -18.48
CA GLN A 214 -8.01 6.91 -19.00
C GLN A 214 -8.90 5.89 -18.29
N LEU A 215 -8.90 5.89 -16.96
CA LEU A 215 -9.68 4.94 -16.16
C LEU A 215 -11.19 5.06 -16.44
N TYR A 216 -11.73 6.28 -16.49
CA TYR A 216 -13.15 6.47 -16.82
C TYR A 216 -13.47 6.08 -18.27
N THR A 217 -12.57 6.38 -19.22
CA THR A 217 -12.76 6.00 -20.63
C THR A 217 -12.79 4.48 -20.79
N TRP A 218 -11.82 3.76 -20.23
CA TRP A 218 -11.69 2.31 -20.37
C TRP A 218 -12.77 1.52 -19.63
N THR A 219 -13.39 2.13 -18.62
CA THR A 219 -14.43 1.52 -17.78
C THR A 219 -15.84 1.99 -18.15
N GLU A 220 -15.98 2.80 -19.20
CA GLU A 220 -17.26 3.41 -19.60
C GLU A 220 -17.93 4.19 -18.45
N GLY A 221 -17.12 4.82 -17.59
CA GLY A 221 -17.56 5.59 -16.42
C GLY A 221 -18.05 4.75 -15.24
N LYS A 222 -17.88 3.41 -15.26
CA LYS A 222 -18.41 2.52 -14.21
C LYS A 222 -17.46 2.30 -13.03
N ALA A 223 -16.18 2.62 -13.17
CA ALA A 223 -15.22 2.44 -12.08
C ALA A 223 -15.29 3.56 -11.04
N TRP A 224 -15.08 3.18 -9.78
CA TRP A 224 -14.85 4.11 -8.67
C TRP A 224 -13.36 4.44 -8.61
N VAL A 225 -12.99 5.64 -9.05
CA VAL A 225 -11.59 6.05 -9.20
C VAL A 225 -11.17 6.96 -8.05
N CYS A 226 -9.98 6.70 -7.50
CA CYS A 226 -9.27 7.60 -6.58
C CYS A 226 -7.82 7.75 -7.04
N THR A 227 -7.25 8.96 -6.93
CA THR A 227 -5.86 9.22 -7.31
C THR A 227 -5.09 9.90 -6.20
N GLY A 228 -3.78 9.64 -6.13
CA GLY A 228 -2.89 10.27 -5.16
C GLY A 228 -2.54 11.72 -5.52
N SER A 229 -2.43 12.00 -6.82
CA SER A 229 -2.17 13.32 -7.38
C SER A 229 -3.41 13.86 -8.12
N PRO A 230 -3.61 15.19 -8.15
CA PRO A 230 -4.65 15.84 -8.95
C PRO A 230 -4.35 15.77 -10.47
#